data_AF-A0A822H0H6-F1
#
_entry.id   AF-A0A822H0H6-F1
#
_cell.length_a   1.000
_cell.length_b   1.000
_cell.length_c   1.000
_cell.angle_alpha   90.00
_cell.angle_beta   90.00
_cell.angle_gamma   90.00
#
_symmetry.space_group_name_H-M   'P 1'
#
loop_
_entity.id
_entity.type
_entity.pdbx_description
1 polymer ?
#
loop_
_entity_poly.entity_id
_entity_poly.type
_entity_poly.pdbx_seq_one_letter_code
_entity_poly.pdbx_strand_id
1 'polypeptide(L)'
;LSLRLAYNLRKLAIGKDIHWVEVTDEELSKISPKDDLFQGYPPLYITAGTNEILIDAIRDMTKKIRSAIVEVILDEGEGLMHTYALFDLWSPQ
;
A
#
# COMPACT_ATOMS: atom_id res chain seq x y z
N LEU A 1 16.46 12.51 18.28
CA LEU A 1 15.76 13.17 17.16
C LEU A 1 14.71 12.19 16.65
N SER A 2 13.51 12.19 17.25
CA SER A 2 12.38 11.38 16.78
C SER A 2 11.75 12.08 15.57
N LEU A 3 12.04 11.59 14.37
CA LEU A 3 11.58 12.19 13.14
C LEU A 3 10.18 11.68 12.81
N ARG A 4 9.19 12.50 13.18
CA ARG A 4 7.92 12.75 12.47
C ARG A 4 7.76 11.95 11.17
N LEU A 5 7.09 10.80 11.22
CA LEU A 5 6.34 10.29 10.07
C LEU A 5 4.89 10.77 10.13
N ALA A 6 4.71 12.09 10.26
CA ALA A 6 3.44 12.74 9.93
C ALA A 6 3.43 13.01 8.42
N TYR A 7 3.43 11.96 7.60
CA TYR A 7 3.47 12.08 6.14
C TYR A 7 2.10 12.52 5.61
N ASN A 8 1.92 13.84 5.51
CA ASN A 8 1.12 14.57 4.51
C ASN A 8 -0.36 14.24 4.27
N LEU A 9 -1.13 13.74 5.25
CA LEU A 9 -2.61 13.66 5.14
C LEU A 9 -3.39 14.67 5.99
N ARG A 10 -2.68 15.66 6.58
CA ARG A 10 -3.26 16.70 7.47
C ARG A 10 -4.36 17.58 6.86
N LYS A 11 -4.64 17.50 5.56
CA LYS A 11 -5.62 18.38 4.89
C LYS A 11 -6.94 17.73 4.50
N LEU A 12 -7.12 16.42 4.68
CA LEU A 12 -8.34 15.71 4.24
C LEU A 12 -9.32 15.36 5.37
N ALA A 13 -8.96 15.62 6.62
CA ALA A 13 -9.74 15.19 7.78
C ALA A 13 -10.56 16.34 8.39
N ILE A 14 -11.61 16.76 7.69
CA ILE A 14 -12.67 17.55 8.31
C ILE A 14 -13.69 16.56 8.87
N GLY A 15 -13.68 16.34 10.20
CA GLY A 15 -14.83 15.77 10.92
C GLY A 15 -14.85 14.26 11.22
N LYS A 16 -13.72 13.54 11.21
CA LYS A 16 -13.65 12.17 11.76
C LYS A 16 -12.54 12.07 12.80
N ASP A 17 -12.84 11.39 13.91
CA ASP A 17 -11.84 11.00 14.92
C ASP A 17 -10.83 10.07 14.26
N ILE A 18 -9.70 10.62 13.82
CA ILE A 18 -8.58 9.83 13.33
C ILE A 18 -7.88 9.25 14.55
N HIS A 19 -8.01 7.94 14.73
CA HIS A 19 -7.20 7.19 15.67
C HIS A 19 -5.80 7.04 15.07
N TRP A 20 -4.87 7.88 15.52
CA TRP A 20 -3.45 7.70 15.26
C TRP A 20 -2.93 6.59 16.17
N VAL A 21 -2.28 5.59 15.60
CA VAL A 21 -1.53 4.61 16.39
C VAL A 21 -0.15 5.22 16.63
N GLU A 22 0.17 5.49 17.90
CA GLU A 22 1.56 5.74 18.29
C GLU A 22 2.29 4.41 18.24
N VAL A 23 3.23 4.30 17.30
CA VAL A 23 4.05 3.09 17.11
C VAL A 23 5.50 3.47 17.36
N THR A 24 6.24 2.58 18.01
CA THR A 24 7.69 2.71 18.10
C THR A 24 8.33 2.44 16.73
N ASP A 25 9.56 2.88 16.53
CA ASP A 25 10.31 2.62 15.30
C ASP A 25 10.47 1.09 15.05
N GLU A 26 10.55 0.29 16.11
CA GLU A 26 10.61 -1.19 16.03
C GLU A 26 9.29 -1.84 15.59
N GLU A 27 8.16 -1.18 15.85
CA GLU A 27 6.83 -1.65 15.43
C GLU A 27 6.46 -1.15 14.04
N LEU A 28 7.06 -0.04 13.60
CA LEU A 28 6.76 0.58 12.32
C LEU A 28 7.03 -0.35 11.13
N SER A 29 8.10 -1.15 11.16
CA SER A 29 8.39 -2.15 10.11
C SER A 29 7.28 -3.19 9.98
N LYS A 30 6.74 -3.65 11.12
CA LYS A 30 5.66 -4.64 11.18
C LYS A 30 4.32 -4.10 10.65
N ILE A 31 4.13 -2.79 10.69
CA ILE A 31 2.87 -2.12 10.35
C ILE A 31 2.94 -1.51 8.94
N SER A 32 4.13 -1.06 8.53
CA SER A 32 4.39 -0.43 7.24
C SER A 32 5.63 -1.04 6.59
N PRO A 33 5.49 -2.17 5.89
CA PRO A 33 6.60 -2.85 5.23
C PRO A 33 7.19 -2.03 4.06
N LYS A 34 6.66 -0.84 3.76
CA LYS A 34 7.21 0.11 2.78
C LYS A 34 8.70 0.40 3.01
N ASP A 35 9.18 0.27 4.24
CA ASP A 35 10.55 0.56 4.64
C ASP A 35 11.36 -0.69 5.03
N ASP A 36 10.79 -1.89 4.86
CA ASP A 36 11.49 -3.16 5.09
C ASP A 36 12.38 -3.56 3.91
N LEU A 37 13.39 -4.39 4.22
CA LEU A 37 14.22 -5.05 3.23
C LEU A 37 13.43 -6.21 2.58
N PHE A 38 13.00 -6.04 1.34
CA PHE A 38 12.29 -7.07 0.56
C PHE A 38 13.19 -8.23 0.07
N GLN A 39 14.46 -8.30 0.50
CA GLN A 39 15.39 -9.33 0.04
C GLN A 39 14.94 -10.72 0.50
N GLY A 40 14.95 -11.68 -0.43
CA GLY A 40 14.55 -13.06 -0.16
C GLY A 40 13.03 -13.30 -0.14
N TYR A 41 12.22 -12.30 -0.48
CA TYR A 41 10.78 -12.49 -0.67
C TYR A 41 10.51 -13.42 -1.87
N PRO A 42 9.43 -14.21 -1.82
CA PRO A 42 9.00 -14.98 -2.98
C PRO A 42 8.51 -14.04 -4.09
N PRO A 43 8.37 -14.55 -5.34
CA PRO A 43 7.64 -13.83 -6.38
C PRO A 43 6.26 -13.39 -5.89
N LEU A 44 5.88 -12.16 -6.22
CA LEU A 44 4.62 -11.55 -5.80
C LEU A 44 3.72 -11.27 -7.00
N TYR A 45 2.43 -11.56 -6.82
CA TYR A 45 1.35 -11.12 -7.71
C TYR A 45 0.47 -10.14 -6.92
N ILE A 46 0.38 -8.91 -7.42
CA ILE A 46 -0.33 -7.80 -6.76
C ILE A 46 -1.43 -7.32 -7.71
N THR A 47 -2.66 -7.26 -7.22
CA THR A 47 -3.79 -6.63 -7.92
C THR A 47 -4.14 -5.29 -7.28
N ALA A 48 -4.42 -4.29 -8.11
CA ALA A 48 -4.82 -2.96 -7.66
C ALA A 48 -5.79 -2.32 -8.65
N GLY A 49 -6.76 -1.56 -8.16
CA GLY A 49 -7.71 -0.84 -9.00
C GLY A 49 -7.19 0.56 -9.28
N THR A 50 -7.32 1.09 -10.51
CA THR A 50 -6.82 2.45 -10.78
C THR A 50 -7.71 3.55 -10.19
N ASN A 51 -8.93 3.21 -9.76
CA ASN A 51 -9.85 4.09 -9.04
C ASN A 51 -9.82 3.81 -7.52
N GLU A 52 -8.63 3.83 -6.92
CA GLU A 52 -8.45 3.72 -5.47
C GLU A 52 -7.39 4.69 -4.93
N ILE A 53 -7.52 5.11 -3.68
CA ILE A 53 -6.60 6.08 -3.05
C ILE A 53 -5.18 5.52 -2.84
N LEU A 54 -5.02 4.19 -2.87
CA LEU A 54 -3.77 3.50 -2.57
C LEU A 54 -2.90 3.24 -3.81
N ILE A 55 -3.40 3.51 -5.02
CA ILE A 55 -2.73 3.08 -6.27
C ILE A 55 -1.29 3.58 -6.38
N ASP A 56 -1.03 4.84 -6.06
CA ASP A 56 0.33 5.40 -6.13
C ASP A 56 1.25 4.79 -5.08
N ALA A 57 0.73 4.50 -3.88
CA ALA A 57 1.49 3.82 -2.83
C ALA A 57 1.83 2.38 -3.25
N ILE A 58 0.91 1.68 -3.92
CA ILE A 58 1.12 0.32 -4.45
C ILE A 58 2.17 0.33 -5.56
N ARG A 59 2.10 1.29 -6.49
CA ARG A 59 3.11 1.45 -7.55
C ARG A 59 4.50 1.72 -6.99
N ASP A 60 4.61 2.60 -5.99
CA ASP A 60 5.88 2.91 -5.35
C ASP A 60 6.45 1.73 -4.56
N MET A 61 5.59 1.00 -3.84
CA MET A 61 5.97 -0.24 -3.17
C MET A 61 6.46 -1.29 -4.16
N THR A 62 5.76 -1.48 -5.28
CA THR A 62 6.15 -2.41 -6.35
C THR A 62 7.54 -2.08 -6.91
N LYS A 63 7.85 -0.80 -7.15
CA LYS A 63 9.19 -0.37 -7.58
C LYS A 63 10.26 -0.73 -6.55
N LYS A 64 9.99 -0.49 -5.26
CA LYS A 64 10.91 -0.84 -4.16
C LYS A 64 11.15 -2.33 -4.08
N ILE A 65 10.10 -3.15 -4.15
CA ILE A 65 10.20 -4.61 -4.11
C ILE A 65 11.02 -5.13 -5.30
N ARG A 66 10.76 -4.65 -6.52
CA ARG A 66 11.55 -5.01 -7.72
C ARG A 66 13.03 -4.64 -7.56
N SER A 67 13.34 -3.52 -6.90
CA SER A 67 14.74 -3.14 -6.64
C SER A 67 15.49 -4.10 -5.72
N ALA A 68 14.77 -4.94 -4.95
CA ALA A 68 15.33 -6.01 -4.13
C ALA A 68 15.48 -7.35 -4.89
N ILE A 69 15.39 -7.33 -6.23
CA ILE A 69 15.52 -8.53 -7.10
C ILE A 69 14.38 -9.55 -6.87
N VAL A 70 13.23 -9.07 -6.41
CA VAL A 70 12.02 -9.88 -6.29
C VAL A 70 11.21 -9.76 -7.58
N GLU A 71 10.77 -10.89 -8.12
CA GLU A 71 9.83 -10.91 -9.24
C GLU A 71 8.47 -10.37 -8.78
N VAL A 72 7.94 -9.36 -9.47
CA VAL A 72 6.64 -8.77 -9.14
C VAL A 72 5.82 -8.54 -10.40
N ILE A 73 4.65 -9.17 -10.45
CA ILE A 73 3.58 -8.85 -11.38
C ILE A 73 2.63 -7.89 -10.68
N LEU A 74 2.43 -6.73 -11.27
CA LEU A 74 1.40 -5.76 -10.85
C LEU A 74 0.33 -5.74 -11.93
N ASP A 75 -0.88 -6.15 -11.55
CA ASP A 75 -2.05 -6.20 -12.39
C ASP A 75 -3.01 -5.07 -12.00
N GLU A 76 -3.10 -4.07 -12.87
CA GLU A 76 -3.87 -2.85 -12.63
C GLU A 76 -5.21 -2.94 -13.37
N GLY A 77 -6.29 -3.01 -12.60
CA GLY A 77 -7.65 -3.00 -13.12
C GLY A 77 -8.14 -1.59 -13.39
N GLU A 78 -8.30 -1.24 -14.65
CA GLU A 78 -8.67 0.13 -15.06
C GLU A 78 -10.09 0.49 -14.59
N GLY A 79 -10.21 1.62 -13.88
CA GLY A 79 -11.47 2.13 -13.33
C GLY A 79 -12.00 1.35 -12.12
N LEU A 80 -11.32 0.29 -11.70
CA LEU A 80 -11.76 -0.57 -10.61
C LEU A 80 -11.49 0.04 -9.25
N MET A 81 -12.39 -0.23 -8.31
CA MET A 81 -12.33 0.25 -6.93
C MET A 81 -11.44 -0.61 -6.04
N HIS A 82 -11.18 -0.11 -4.83
CA HIS A 82 -10.50 -0.85 -3.77
C HIS A 82 -11.12 -2.26 -3.59
N THR A 83 -10.25 -3.28 -3.55
CA THR A 83 -10.60 -4.70 -3.38
C THR A 83 -11.63 -5.25 -4.37
N TYR A 84 -11.61 -4.78 -5.62
CA TYR A 84 -12.53 -5.20 -6.69
C TYR A 84 -12.65 -6.71 -6.87
N ALA A 85 -11.59 -7.47 -6.62
CA ALA A 85 -11.56 -8.93 -6.74
C ALA A 85 -12.56 -9.63 -5.80
N LEU A 86 -13.03 -8.98 -4.73
CA LEU A 86 -14.08 -9.52 -3.87
C LEU A 86 -15.47 -9.50 -4.54
N PHE A 87 -15.63 -8.69 -5.59
CA PHE A 87 -16.91 -8.45 -6.27
C PHE A 87 -17.05 -9.22 -7.58
N ASP A 88 -16.11 -10.12 -7.87
CA ASP A 88 -16.04 -10.90 -9.12
C ASP A 88 -17.30 -11.75 -9.37
N LEU A 89 -18.05 -12.08 -8.30
CA LEU A 89 -19.35 -12.77 -8.37
C LEU A 89 -20.52 -11.89 -8.84
N TRP A 90 -20.41 -10.56 -8.74
CA TRP A 90 -21.53 -9.62 -8.98
C TRP A 90 -21.31 -8.67 -10.15
N SER A 91 -20.08 -8.57 -10.64
CA SER A 91 -19.75 -7.84 -11.84
C SER A 91 -18.65 -8.62 -12.56
N PRO A 92 -18.97 -9.45 -13.57
CA PRO A 92 -17.93 -10.02 -14.42
C PRO A 92 -17.21 -8.86 -15.11
N GLN A 93 -15.91 -8.76 -14.83
CA GLN A 93 -15.02 -7.74 -15.38
C GLN A 93 -14.48 -8.19 -16.74
#